data_AF-Q30S33-F1
#
_entry.id   AF-Q30S33-F1
#
_cell.length_a   1.000
_cell.length_b   1.000
_cell.length_c   1.000
_cell.angle_alpha   90.00
_cell.angle_beta   90.00
_cell.angle_gamma   90.00
#
_symmetry.space_group_name_H-M   'P 1'
#
loop_
_entity.id
_entity.type
_entity.pdbx_description
1 polymer ?
#
loop_
_entity_poly.entity_id
_entity_poly.type
_entity_poly.pdbx_seq_one_letter_code
_entity_poly.pdbx_strand_id
1 'polypeptide(L)'
;MFDIDLLVAFAFMGLLFLRQISIIKQPNKINYAPLMVGIGSISGTIHFIVHPEATQSFLVLKESLFPILVSLILYVIMNILHQTQQAQYAKVEDESTKGLLAQITYLREFSAELERRMIQNQNEERESEDHLREKFKHDIKMLDTILENQNKFLENFEQMRDWYKNVSKSFEKFTEVQLPSLDSVVHKHIDILRIAEQDHFNKVKTTLSKAIESRESIKNELEELRESLHAISTISQTIAKSVTKHTNEQLSEVIRPFEKEIISLKSHTEGVNTSLYESESKLHNIQERSELIMNQMNLSSKKMQELQSQNSSLHDIYAMMRDLMRDIEIIKSEYVKSQSQLSIIVDDFKEIKEDDRAAYKAQTDDFLSKLNSEVETIMQKLNTHSTQTEDVASNLKFLSKQAQLKNRYSDLDS
;
A
#
# COMPACT_ATOMS: atom_id res chain seq x y z
N MET A 1 -8.10 15.98 84.47
CA MET A 1 -7.18 15.13 83.66
C MET A 1 -8.12 14.18 82.94
N PHE A 2 -8.10 14.11 81.61
CA PHE A 2 -9.13 13.38 80.88
C PHE A 2 -9.17 11.92 81.33
N ASP A 3 -10.37 11.44 81.63
CA ASP A 3 -10.60 10.06 82.01
C ASP A 3 -10.30 9.12 80.83
N ILE A 4 -10.01 7.87 81.16
CA ILE A 4 -9.51 6.86 80.21
C ILE A 4 -10.53 6.61 79.08
N ASP A 5 -11.82 6.74 79.36
CA ASP A 5 -12.92 6.62 78.39
C ASP A 5 -12.87 7.70 77.30
N LEU A 6 -12.56 8.95 77.67
CA LEU A 6 -12.37 10.06 76.73
C LEU A 6 -11.10 9.87 75.88
N LEU A 7 -10.01 9.41 76.48
CA LEU A 7 -8.76 9.11 75.76
C LEU A 7 -8.95 8.02 74.71
N VAL A 8 -9.68 6.95 75.05
CA VAL A 8 -10.02 5.87 74.11
C VAL A 8 -10.88 6.41 72.96
N ALA A 9 -11.88 7.25 73.25
CA ALA A 9 -12.70 7.87 72.22
C ALA A 9 -11.90 8.79 71.29
N PHE A 10 -10.97 9.59 71.81
CA PHE A 10 -10.06 10.39 70.99
C PHE A 10 -9.11 9.55 70.15
N ALA A 11 -8.64 8.40 70.65
CA ALA A 11 -7.83 7.48 69.86
C ALA A 11 -8.63 6.90 68.66
N PHE A 12 -9.89 6.50 68.88
CA PHE A 12 -10.77 6.03 67.79
C PHE A 12 -11.11 7.14 66.79
N MET A 13 -11.41 8.36 67.26
CA MET A 13 -11.61 9.53 66.39
C MET A 13 -10.32 9.90 65.63
N GLY A 14 -9.15 9.77 66.23
CA GLY A 14 -7.86 9.98 65.54
C GLY A 14 -7.62 8.93 64.45
N LEU A 15 -7.85 7.64 64.75
CA LEU A 15 -7.68 6.54 63.80
C LEU A 15 -8.62 6.65 62.61
N LEU A 16 -9.89 6.97 62.85
CA LEU A 16 -10.87 7.17 61.79
C LEU A 16 -10.54 8.40 60.93
N PHE A 17 -9.96 9.46 61.52
CA PHE A 17 -9.52 10.65 60.78
C PHE A 17 -8.33 10.34 59.88
N LEU A 18 -7.32 9.64 60.39
CA LEU A 18 -6.17 9.18 59.60
C LEU A 18 -6.59 8.22 58.49
N ARG A 19 -7.54 7.32 58.78
CA ARG A 19 -8.11 6.41 57.79
C ARG A 19 -8.84 7.17 56.68
N GLN A 20 -9.65 8.18 57.02
CA GLN A 20 -10.31 9.04 56.03
C GLN A 20 -9.27 9.74 55.14
N ILE A 21 -8.21 10.32 55.72
CA ILE A 21 -7.12 10.95 54.96
C ILE A 21 -6.43 9.96 54.01
N SER A 22 -6.18 8.73 54.46
CA SER A 22 -5.57 7.69 53.63
C SER A 22 -6.50 7.28 52.47
N ILE A 23 -7.80 7.21 52.74
CA ILE A 23 -8.83 6.81 51.77
C ILE A 23 -9.17 7.92 50.77
N ILE A 24 -8.91 9.19 51.08
CA ILE A 24 -9.11 10.33 50.15
C ILE A 24 -8.38 10.11 48.81
N LYS A 25 -7.34 9.26 48.74
CA LYS A 25 -6.66 8.93 47.47
C LYS A 25 -7.43 7.95 46.56
N GLN A 26 -8.55 7.38 47.01
CA GLN A 26 -9.29 6.34 46.28
C GLN A 26 -10.72 6.78 45.99
N PRO A 27 -11.12 6.90 44.71
CA PRO A 27 -12.50 7.23 44.35
C PRO A 27 -13.41 6.05 44.70
N ASN A 28 -14.59 6.31 45.27
CA ASN A 28 -15.64 5.33 45.65
C ASN A 28 -15.57 4.64 47.03
N LYS A 29 -14.98 5.26 48.06
CA LYS A 29 -15.07 4.73 49.44
C LYS A 29 -16.02 5.51 50.34
N ILE A 30 -16.60 4.78 51.29
CA ILE A 30 -17.62 5.21 52.27
C ILE A 30 -17.19 6.50 52.97
N ASN A 31 -18.09 7.47 53.06
CA ASN A 31 -17.88 8.70 53.83
C ASN A 31 -17.96 8.39 55.34
N TYR A 32 -16.83 8.46 56.05
CA TYR A 32 -16.76 8.22 57.49
C TYR A 32 -17.08 9.46 58.34
N ALA A 33 -17.36 10.63 57.72
CA ALA A 33 -17.66 11.85 58.46
C ALA A 33 -18.89 11.69 59.40
N PRO A 34 -20.03 11.09 58.98
CA PRO A 34 -21.16 10.87 59.89
C PRO A 34 -20.81 9.95 61.08
N LEU A 35 -19.88 9.01 60.89
CA LEU A 35 -19.41 8.12 61.95
C LEU A 35 -18.63 8.87 63.04
N MET A 36 -17.93 9.95 62.69
CA MET A 36 -17.22 10.80 63.67
C MET A 36 -18.18 11.45 64.65
N VAL A 37 -19.26 12.05 64.15
CA VAL A 37 -20.28 12.67 64.99
C VAL A 37 -20.92 11.62 65.89
N GLY A 38 -21.21 10.42 65.35
CA GLY A 38 -21.74 9.30 66.13
C GLY A 38 -20.85 8.90 67.31
N ILE A 39 -19.55 8.75 67.09
CA ILE A 39 -18.60 8.37 68.15
C ILE A 39 -18.44 9.49 69.19
N GLY A 40 -18.37 10.76 68.76
CA GLY A 40 -18.30 11.90 69.66
C GLY A 40 -19.54 12.04 70.54
N SER A 41 -20.74 11.88 69.95
CA SER A 41 -22.01 11.90 70.69
C SER A 41 -22.15 10.73 71.66
N ILE A 42 -21.79 9.52 71.25
CA ILE A 42 -21.84 8.33 72.12
C ILE A 42 -20.82 8.47 73.26
N SER A 43 -19.59 8.87 72.97
CA SER A 43 -18.54 9.07 73.99
C SER A 43 -18.90 10.16 75.00
N GLY A 44 -19.39 11.31 74.53
CA GLY A 44 -19.83 12.38 75.43
C GLY A 44 -21.01 11.94 76.32
N THR A 45 -21.94 11.16 75.77
CA THR A 45 -23.08 10.64 76.55
C THR A 45 -22.66 9.59 77.57
N ILE A 46 -21.77 8.67 77.20
CA ILE A 46 -21.25 7.62 78.11
C ILE A 46 -20.45 8.25 79.25
N HIS A 47 -19.58 9.21 78.94
CA HIS A 47 -18.77 9.90 79.95
C HIS A 47 -19.65 10.62 80.98
N PHE A 48 -20.72 11.27 80.51
CA PHE A 48 -21.72 11.92 81.37
C PHE A 48 -22.48 10.94 82.29
N ILE A 49 -22.77 9.72 81.81
CA ILE A 49 -23.51 8.70 82.56
C ILE A 49 -22.63 7.97 83.60
N VAL A 50 -21.36 7.72 83.27
CA VAL A 50 -20.44 6.89 84.08
C VAL A 50 -19.85 7.67 85.27
N HIS A 51 -19.76 9.00 85.19
CA HIS A 51 -19.19 9.83 86.26
C HIS A 51 -20.22 10.79 86.91
N PRO A 52 -21.33 10.31 87.51
CA PRO A 52 -22.37 11.17 88.08
C PRO A 52 -21.99 11.80 89.44
N GLU A 53 -20.98 11.26 90.14
CA GLU A 53 -20.67 11.60 91.54
C GLU A 53 -19.47 12.54 91.74
N ALA A 54 -18.89 13.08 90.67
CA ALA A 54 -17.86 14.11 90.83
C ALA A 54 -18.49 15.34 91.49
N THR A 55 -17.88 15.85 92.57
CA THR A 55 -18.34 16.98 93.40
C THR A 55 -18.55 18.31 92.65
N GLN A 56 -18.39 18.34 91.32
CA GLN A 56 -18.58 19.47 90.44
C GLN A 56 -19.29 19.03 89.14
N SER A 57 -20.62 18.90 89.16
CA SER A 57 -21.42 18.48 87.98
C SER A 57 -21.20 19.35 86.73
N PHE A 58 -20.80 20.61 86.90
CA PHE A 58 -20.43 21.51 85.80
C PHE A 58 -19.16 21.08 85.06
N LEU A 59 -18.19 20.49 85.77
CA LEU A 59 -16.93 20.04 85.18
C LEU A 59 -17.16 18.82 84.27
N VAL A 60 -17.94 17.84 84.74
CA VAL A 60 -18.32 16.65 83.97
C VAL A 60 -19.12 17.02 82.72
N LEU A 61 -20.02 18.00 82.82
CA LEU A 61 -20.76 18.51 81.66
C LEU A 61 -19.82 19.12 80.61
N LYS A 62 -18.85 19.94 81.04
CA LYS A 62 -17.86 20.55 80.15
C LYS A 62 -16.97 19.50 79.49
N GLU A 63 -16.54 18.49 80.23
CA GLU A 63 -15.68 17.40 79.74
C GLU A 63 -16.45 16.47 78.79
N SER A 64 -17.74 16.21 79.05
CA SER A 64 -18.63 15.43 78.17
C SER A 64 -18.95 16.13 76.84
N LEU A 65 -18.99 17.46 76.83
CA LEU A 65 -19.20 18.24 75.60
C LEU A 65 -17.95 18.31 74.71
N PHE A 66 -16.77 18.04 75.27
CA PHE A 66 -15.51 18.17 74.56
C PHE A 66 -15.36 17.15 73.40
N PRO A 67 -15.67 15.84 73.56
CA PRO A 67 -15.74 14.88 72.45
C PRO A 67 -16.71 15.29 71.35
N ILE A 68 -17.86 15.84 71.72
CA ILE A 68 -18.88 16.29 70.75
C ILE A 68 -18.31 17.44 69.92
N LEU A 69 -17.70 18.44 70.57
CA LEU A 69 -17.08 19.57 69.90
C LEU A 69 -15.93 19.15 68.97
N VAL A 70 -15.05 18.26 69.44
CA VAL A 70 -13.95 17.71 68.63
C VAL A 70 -14.49 16.95 67.42
N SER A 71 -15.49 16.09 67.61
CA SER A 71 -16.10 15.33 66.52
C SER A 71 -16.76 16.22 65.47
N LEU A 72 -17.38 17.33 65.89
CA LEU A 72 -18.03 18.30 65.00
C LEU A 72 -17.00 19.06 64.16
N ILE A 73 -15.87 19.48 64.76
CA ILE A 73 -14.78 20.12 64.03
C ILE A 73 -14.20 19.15 62.99
N LEU A 74 -13.92 17.90 63.38
CA LEU A 74 -13.39 16.90 62.46
C LEU A 74 -14.38 16.57 61.34
N TYR A 75 -15.69 16.53 61.64
CA TYR A 75 -16.75 16.35 60.66
C TYR A 75 -16.74 17.45 59.59
N VAL A 76 -16.67 18.73 60.00
CA VAL A 76 -16.65 19.86 59.07
C VAL A 76 -15.43 19.80 58.15
N ILE A 77 -14.25 19.51 58.71
CA ILE A 77 -13.01 19.36 57.93
C ILE A 77 -13.14 18.22 56.92
N MET A 78 -13.62 17.05 57.35
CA MET A 78 -13.82 15.90 56.47
C MET A 78 -14.81 16.19 55.34
N ASN A 79 -15.90 16.89 55.64
CA ASN A 79 -16.94 17.19 54.65
C ASN A 79 -16.43 18.17 53.58
N ILE A 80 -15.68 19.20 53.98
CA ILE A 80 -15.05 20.15 53.05
C ILE A 80 -14.04 19.44 52.15
N LEU A 81 -13.22 18.53 52.72
CA LEU A 81 -12.26 17.74 51.94
C LEU A 81 -12.97 16.84 50.91
N HIS A 82 -14.05 16.18 51.32
CA HIS A 82 -14.83 15.32 50.43
C HIS A 82 -15.49 16.10 49.28
N GLN A 83 -16.09 17.25 49.59
CA GLN A 83 -16.72 18.11 48.58
C GLN A 83 -15.70 18.68 47.59
N THR A 84 -14.54 19.10 48.08
CA THR A 84 -13.43 19.59 47.23
C THR A 84 -12.94 18.52 46.28
N GLN A 85 -12.81 17.28 46.78
CA GLN A 85 -12.40 16.13 45.98
C GLN A 85 -13.42 15.84 44.87
N GLN A 86 -14.70 15.75 45.18
CA GLN A 86 -15.75 15.52 44.18
C GLN A 86 -15.74 16.58 43.07
N ALA A 87 -15.58 17.85 43.43
CA ALA A 87 -15.48 18.94 42.47
C ALA A 87 -14.26 18.82 41.55
N GLN A 88 -13.11 18.39 42.08
CA GLN A 88 -11.91 18.15 41.27
C GLN A 88 -12.08 16.96 40.32
N TYR A 89 -12.68 15.85 40.76
CA TYR A 89 -12.95 14.71 39.88
C TYR A 89 -13.91 15.08 38.75
N ALA A 90 -15.02 15.76 39.06
CA ALA A 90 -15.97 16.20 38.04
C ALA A 90 -15.31 17.12 37.00
N LYS A 91 -14.38 18.00 37.42
CA LYS A 91 -13.63 18.86 36.50
C LYS A 91 -12.69 18.07 35.60
N VAL A 92 -11.95 17.11 36.16
CA VAL A 92 -11.02 16.25 35.38
C VAL A 92 -11.79 15.38 34.39
N GLU A 93 -12.96 14.86 34.79
CA GLU A 93 -13.83 14.07 33.93
C GLU A 93 -14.42 14.91 32.78
N ASP A 94 -14.88 16.13 33.05
CA ASP A 94 -15.34 17.07 32.01
C ASP A 94 -14.23 17.45 31.04
N GLU A 95 -13.02 17.75 31.53
CA GLU A 95 -11.85 18.04 30.68
C GLU A 95 -11.46 16.83 29.82
N SER A 96 -11.47 15.62 30.39
CA SER A 96 -11.22 14.38 29.65
C SER A 96 -12.28 14.14 28.57
N THR A 97 -13.55 14.32 28.91
CA THR A 97 -14.68 14.14 27.99
C THR A 97 -14.61 15.14 26.84
N LYS A 98 -14.28 16.41 27.10
CA LYS A 98 -14.04 17.43 26.06
C LYS A 98 -12.87 17.06 25.15
N GLY A 99 -11.78 16.55 25.72
CA GLY A 99 -10.63 16.05 24.95
C GLY A 99 -11.01 14.90 24.02
N LEU A 100 -11.77 13.92 24.53
CA LEU A 100 -12.29 12.81 23.73
C LEU A 100 -13.25 13.28 22.63
N LEU A 101 -14.14 14.24 22.93
CA LEU A 101 -15.08 14.79 21.95
C LEU A 101 -14.34 15.50 20.80
N ALA A 102 -13.27 16.23 21.10
CA ALA A 102 -12.42 16.88 20.10
C ALA A 102 -11.71 15.84 19.21
N GLN A 103 -11.17 14.78 19.81
CA GLN A 103 -10.54 13.68 19.06
C GLN A 103 -11.53 12.94 18.15
N ILE A 104 -12.74 12.65 18.65
CA ILE A 104 -13.82 12.03 17.85
C ILE A 104 -14.23 12.94 16.69
N THR A 105 -14.31 14.25 16.92
CA THR A 105 -14.65 15.22 15.87
C THR A 105 -13.58 15.24 14.77
N TYR A 106 -12.30 15.27 15.15
CA TYR A 106 -11.18 15.20 14.20
C TYR A 106 -11.20 13.89 13.40
N LEU A 107 -11.43 12.75 14.06
CA LEU A 107 -11.49 11.45 13.39
C LEU A 107 -12.66 11.38 12.40
N ARG A 108 -13.81 11.98 12.74
CA ARG A 108 -14.98 12.06 11.86
C ARG A 108 -14.69 12.90 10.62
N GLU A 109 -14.06 14.05 10.78
CA GLU A 109 -13.67 14.92 9.66
C GLU A 109 -12.64 14.25 8.75
N PHE A 110 -11.63 13.62 9.34
CA PHE A 110 -10.64 12.84 8.60
C PHE A 110 -11.28 11.68 7.83
N SER A 111 -12.21 10.94 8.45
CA SER A 111 -12.94 9.85 7.78
C SER A 111 -13.77 10.35 6.60
N ALA A 112 -14.43 11.52 6.73
CA ALA A 112 -15.23 12.10 5.66
C ALA A 112 -14.36 12.58 4.49
N GLU A 113 -13.20 13.18 4.77
CA GLU A 113 -12.22 13.55 3.74
C GLU A 113 -11.66 12.32 3.01
N LEU A 114 -11.38 11.24 3.76
CA LEU A 114 -10.87 9.98 3.20
C LEU A 114 -11.92 9.31 2.31
N GLU A 115 -13.19 9.30 2.72
CA GLU A 115 -14.33 8.85 1.90
C GLU A 115 -14.46 9.68 0.62
N ARG A 116 -14.36 11.01 0.72
CA ARG A 116 -14.43 11.90 -0.44
C ARG A 116 -13.30 11.62 -1.45
N ARG A 117 -12.07 11.45 -0.96
CA ARG A 117 -10.91 11.09 -1.80
C ARG A 117 -11.07 9.71 -2.43
N MET A 118 -11.60 8.74 -1.69
CA MET A 118 -11.85 7.39 -2.21
C MET A 118 -12.88 7.42 -3.35
N ILE A 119 -13.97 8.16 -3.19
CA ILE A 119 -14.99 8.34 -4.25
C ILE A 119 -14.39 9.04 -5.47
N GLN A 120 -13.59 10.09 -5.25
CA GLN A 120 -12.93 10.80 -6.35
C GLN A 120 -11.98 9.86 -7.13
N ASN A 121 -11.11 9.12 -6.43
CA ASN A 121 -10.22 8.15 -7.06
C ASN A 121 -10.99 7.07 -7.83
N GLN A 122 -12.08 6.55 -7.27
CA GLN A 122 -12.90 5.54 -7.97
C GLN A 122 -13.54 6.09 -9.26
N ASN A 123 -13.96 7.36 -9.26
CA ASN A 123 -14.49 8.00 -10.46
C ASN A 123 -13.38 8.25 -11.49
N GLU A 124 -12.22 8.75 -11.08
CA GLU A 124 -11.06 8.95 -11.97
C GLU A 124 -10.58 7.61 -12.57
N GLU A 125 -10.58 6.53 -11.79
CA GLU A 125 -10.24 5.19 -12.25
C GLU A 125 -11.24 4.67 -13.29
N ARG A 126 -12.55 4.88 -13.06
CA ARG A 126 -13.60 4.55 -14.04
C ARG A 126 -13.47 5.33 -15.34
N GLU A 127 -13.24 6.64 -15.26
CA GLU A 127 -13.03 7.48 -16.44
C GLU A 127 -11.78 7.05 -17.23
N SER A 128 -10.71 6.69 -16.53
CA SER A 128 -9.50 6.15 -17.14
C SER A 128 -9.77 4.81 -17.83
N GLU A 129 -10.48 3.88 -17.19
CA GLU A 129 -10.90 2.61 -17.80
C GLU A 129 -11.76 2.82 -19.05
N ASP A 130 -12.73 3.74 -19.00
CA ASP A 130 -13.61 4.03 -20.13
C ASP A 130 -12.82 4.63 -21.30
N HIS A 131 -11.89 5.55 -21.02
CA HIS A 131 -10.99 6.09 -22.04
C HIS A 131 -10.10 4.99 -22.66
N LEU A 132 -9.62 4.05 -21.85
CA LEU A 132 -8.79 2.93 -22.30
C LEU A 132 -9.60 1.96 -23.17
N ARG A 133 -10.87 1.69 -22.81
CA ARG A 133 -11.81 0.90 -23.61
C ARG A 133 -12.13 1.54 -24.95
N GLU A 134 -12.43 2.84 -24.97
CA GLU A 134 -12.70 3.56 -26.23
C GLU A 134 -11.46 3.58 -27.13
N LYS A 135 -10.27 3.79 -26.56
CA LYS A 135 -9.02 3.68 -27.32
C LYS A 135 -8.82 2.27 -27.89
N PHE A 136 -9.05 1.24 -27.09
CA PHE A 136 -8.92 -0.15 -27.55
C PHE A 136 -9.92 -0.48 -28.68
N LYS A 137 -11.16 0.00 -28.57
CA LYS A 137 -12.18 -0.13 -29.61
C LYS A 137 -11.78 0.59 -30.90
N HIS A 138 -11.18 1.78 -30.77
CA HIS A 138 -10.63 2.50 -31.91
C HIS A 138 -9.48 1.72 -32.57
N ASP A 139 -8.56 1.18 -31.77
CA ASP A 139 -7.41 0.41 -32.26
C ASP A 139 -7.86 -0.87 -32.98
N ILE A 140 -8.86 -1.59 -32.46
CA ILE A 140 -9.48 -2.74 -33.16
C ILE A 140 -10.01 -2.32 -34.53
N LYS A 141 -10.74 -1.20 -34.61
CA LYS A 141 -11.29 -0.72 -35.88
C LYS A 141 -10.19 -0.33 -36.89
N MET A 142 -9.08 0.21 -36.40
CA MET A 142 -7.86 0.47 -37.19
C MET A 142 -7.27 -0.84 -37.73
N LEU A 143 -7.15 -1.87 -36.87
CA LEU A 143 -6.66 -3.19 -37.27
C LEU A 143 -7.56 -3.85 -38.31
N ASP A 144 -8.88 -3.77 -38.17
CA ASP A 144 -9.83 -4.27 -39.16
C ASP A 144 -9.65 -3.57 -40.52
N THR A 145 -9.42 -2.26 -40.50
CA THR A 145 -9.16 -1.47 -41.72
C THR A 145 -7.83 -1.89 -42.37
N ILE A 146 -6.79 -2.14 -41.56
CA ILE A 146 -5.50 -2.63 -42.04
C ILE A 146 -5.66 -4.02 -42.67
N LEU A 147 -6.40 -4.92 -42.04
CA LEU A 147 -6.68 -6.26 -42.54
C LEU A 147 -7.46 -6.21 -43.87
N GLU A 148 -8.47 -5.35 -43.96
CA GLU A 148 -9.22 -5.13 -45.21
C GLU A 148 -8.30 -4.62 -46.33
N ASN A 149 -7.42 -3.67 -46.02
CA ASN A 149 -6.45 -3.16 -46.99
C ASN A 149 -5.42 -4.23 -47.40
N GLN A 150 -4.94 -5.07 -46.48
CA GLN A 150 -4.05 -6.18 -46.79
C GLN A 150 -4.70 -7.19 -47.75
N ASN A 151 -5.99 -7.50 -47.54
CA ASN A 151 -6.74 -8.37 -48.44
C ASN A 151 -6.88 -7.77 -49.84
N LYS A 152 -7.19 -6.46 -49.95
CA LYS A 152 -7.23 -5.76 -51.26
C LYS A 152 -5.86 -5.76 -51.95
N PHE A 153 -4.78 -5.59 -51.19
CA PHE A 153 -3.43 -5.69 -51.74
C PHE A 153 -3.13 -7.08 -52.29
N LEU A 154 -3.50 -8.13 -51.56
CA LEU A 154 -3.38 -9.52 -52.00
C LEU A 154 -4.13 -9.77 -53.32
N GLU A 155 -5.37 -9.30 -53.42
CA GLU A 155 -6.17 -9.41 -54.64
C GLU A 155 -5.50 -8.69 -55.83
N ASN A 156 -4.95 -7.49 -55.61
CA ASN A 156 -4.20 -6.76 -56.63
C ASN A 156 -2.93 -7.53 -57.08
N PHE A 157 -2.23 -8.21 -56.17
CA PHE A 157 -1.09 -9.06 -56.52
C PHE A 157 -1.50 -10.27 -57.36
N GLU A 158 -2.64 -10.88 -57.08
CA GLU A 158 -3.18 -11.96 -57.91
C GLU A 158 -3.53 -11.47 -59.31
N GLN A 159 -4.20 -10.31 -59.42
CA GLN A 159 -4.49 -9.69 -60.72
C GLN A 159 -3.21 -9.34 -61.49
N MET A 160 -2.18 -8.83 -60.81
CA MET A 160 -0.89 -8.53 -61.43
C MET A 160 -0.20 -9.80 -61.94
N ARG A 161 -0.28 -10.90 -61.20
CA ARG A 161 0.24 -12.21 -61.61
C ARG A 161 -0.48 -12.72 -62.87
N ASP A 162 -1.80 -12.58 -62.92
CA ASP A 162 -2.59 -12.98 -64.08
C ASP A 162 -2.27 -12.11 -65.30
N TRP A 163 -2.09 -10.80 -65.09
CA TRP A 163 -1.67 -9.88 -66.13
C TRP A 163 -0.29 -10.26 -66.68
N TYR A 164 0.68 -10.52 -65.81
CA TYR A 164 2.01 -11.00 -66.20
C TYR A 164 1.93 -12.29 -67.04
N LYS A 165 1.12 -13.25 -66.62
CA LYS A 165 0.90 -14.51 -67.35
C LYS A 165 0.31 -14.27 -68.74
N ASN A 166 -0.65 -13.34 -68.87
CA ASN A 166 -1.26 -12.99 -70.14
C ASN A 166 -0.30 -12.25 -71.08
N VAL A 167 0.49 -11.31 -70.54
CA VAL A 167 1.54 -10.60 -71.28
C VAL A 167 2.60 -11.59 -71.76
N SER A 168 3.07 -12.48 -70.89
CA SER A 168 4.06 -13.49 -71.22
C SER A 168 3.57 -14.41 -72.34
N LYS A 169 2.33 -14.92 -72.28
CA LYS A 169 1.71 -15.70 -73.37
C LYS A 169 1.58 -14.92 -74.67
N SER A 170 1.22 -13.64 -74.59
CA SER A 170 1.08 -12.79 -75.77
C SER A 170 2.44 -12.55 -76.43
N PHE A 171 3.48 -12.39 -75.61
CA PHE A 171 4.86 -12.24 -76.06
C PHE A 171 5.36 -13.53 -76.73
N GLU A 172 5.13 -14.69 -76.10
CA GLU A 172 5.43 -16.01 -76.67
C GLU A 172 4.74 -16.19 -78.04
N LYS A 173 3.43 -15.90 -78.13
CA LYS A 173 2.69 -15.95 -79.40
C LYS A 173 3.25 -14.98 -80.45
N PHE A 174 3.66 -13.78 -80.05
CA PHE A 174 4.28 -12.81 -80.95
C PHE A 174 5.61 -13.34 -81.49
N THR A 175 6.48 -13.83 -80.61
CA THR A 175 7.82 -14.33 -80.95
C THR A 175 7.77 -15.62 -81.77
N GLU A 176 6.91 -16.58 -81.42
CA GLU A 176 6.89 -17.90 -82.05
C GLU A 176 6.02 -17.98 -83.30
N VAL A 177 4.99 -17.15 -83.41
CA VAL A 177 4.01 -17.24 -84.51
C VAL A 177 4.07 -16.03 -85.43
N GLN A 178 3.98 -14.81 -84.89
CA GLN A 178 3.87 -13.62 -85.72
C GLN A 178 5.20 -13.23 -86.37
N LEU A 179 6.31 -13.29 -85.63
CA LEU A 179 7.65 -12.98 -86.15
C LEU A 179 8.06 -13.91 -87.31
N PRO A 180 7.90 -15.26 -87.21
CA PRO A 180 8.18 -16.15 -88.33
C PRO A 180 7.20 -16.00 -89.50
N SER A 181 5.93 -15.65 -89.22
CA SER A 181 4.97 -15.36 -90.28
C SER A 181 5.35 -14.12 -91.09
N LEU A 182 5.95 -13.12 -90.44
CA LEU A 182 6.45 -11.92 -91.10
C LEU A 182 7.60 -12.27 -92.05
N ASP A 183 8.54 -13.12 -91.63
CA ASP A 183 9.63 -13.60 -92.49
C ASP A 183 9.11 -14.35 -93.73
N SER A 184 8.06 -15.17 -93.56
CA SER A 184 7.38 -15.85 -94.68
C SER A 184 6.69 -14.86 -95.64
N VAL A 185 6.06 -13.81 -95.11
CA VAL A 185 5.43 -12.76 -95.93
C VAL A 185 6.48 -11.94 -96.68
N VAL A 186 7.62 -11.63 -96.04
CA VAL A 186 8.75 -10.93 -96.67
C VAL A 186 9.33 -11.77 -97.80
N HIS A 187 9.57 -13.07 -97.59
CA HIS A 187 10.03 -13.97 -98.65
C HIS A 187 9.06 -14.04 -99.83
N LYS A 188 7.75 -14.12 -99.57
CA LYS A 188 6.72 -14.06 -100.64
C LYS A 188 6.78 -12.75 -101.42
N HIS A 189 6.96 -11.61 -100.76
CA HIS A 189 7.10 -10.32 -101.45
C HIS A 189 8.38 -10.24 -102.27
N ILE A 190 9.50 -10.78 -101.78
CA ILE A 190 10.76 -10.88 -102.54
C ILE A 190 10.56 -11.75 -103.79
N ASP A 191 9.87 -12.88 -103.68
CA ASP A 191 9.58 -13.75 -104.82
C ASP A 191 8.66 -13.07 -105.85
N ILE A 192 7.61 -12.37 -105.40
CA ILE A 192 6.73 -11.59 -106.27
C ILE A 192 7.51 -10.51 -107.01
N LEU A 193 8.39 -9.77 -106.30
CA LEU A 193 9.24 -8.74 -106.91
C LEU A 193 10.19 -9.34 -107.95
N ARG A 194 10.79 -10.49 -107.66
CA ARG A 194 11.68 -11.20 -108.58
C ARG A 194 10.95 -11.68 -109.84
N ILE A 195 9.75 -12.24 -109.70
CA ILE A 195 8.92 -12.67 -110.83
C ILE A 195 8.50 -11.45 -111.67
N ALA A 196 8.09 -10.35 -111.03
CA ALA A 196 7.71 -9.12 -111.71
C ALA A 196 8.88 -8.50 -112.48
N GLU A 197 10.09 -8.50 -111.90
CA GLU A 197 11.30 -8.01 -112.55
C GLU A 197 11.67 -8.86 -113.77
N GLN A 198 11.56 -10.18 -113.67
CA GLN A 198 11.85 -11.10 -114.78
C GLN A 198 10.80 -11.02 -115.90
N ASP A 199 9.52 -10.89 -115.56
CA ASP A 199 8.45 -10.66 -116.54
C ASP A 199 8.63 -9.30 -117.24
N HIS A 200 8.99 -8.25 -116.49
CA HIS A 200 9.29 -6.94 -117.04
C HIS A 200 10.49 -6.99 -117.99
N PHE A 201 11.58 -7.67 -117.61
CA PHE A 201 12.75 -7.87 -118.49
C PHE A 201 12.37 -8.59 -119.80
N ASN A 202 11.55 -9.64 -119.71
CA ASN A 202 11.05 -10.36 -120.88
C ASN A 202 10.17 -9.46 -121.75
N LYS A 203 9.29 -8.66 -121.15
CA LYS A 203 8.40 -7.74 -121.86
C LYS A 203 9.19 -6.65 -122.57
N VAL A 204 10.19 -6.05 -121.90
CA VAL A 204 11.11 -5.07 -122.50
C VAL A 204 11.89 -5.69 -123.66
N LYS A 205 12.42 -6.91 -123.50
CA LYS A 205 13.12 -7.64 -124.57
C LYS A 205 12.21 -7.89 -125.77
N THR A 206 10.96 -8.26 -125.53
CA THR A 206 9.98 -8.55 -126.59
C THR A 206 9.55 -7.28 -127.32
N THR A 207 9.35 -6.17 -126.60
CA THR A 207 9.04 -4.86 -127.16
C THR A 207 10.22 -4.29 -127.94
N LEU A 208 11.45 -4.48 -127.46
CA LEU A 208 12.68 -4.06 -128.15
C LEU A 208 12.90 -4.85 -129.45
N SER A 209 12.64 -6.16 -129.46
CA SER A 209 12.69 -6.97 -130.68
C SER A 209 11.63 -6.53 -131.71
N LYS A 210 10.43 -6.16 -131.28
CA LYS A 210 9.37 -5.64 -132.18
C LYS A 210 9.66 -4.23 -132.69
N ALA A 211 10.28 -3.37 -131.88
CA ALA A 211 10.67 -2.01 -132.27
C ALA A 211 11.82 -1.95 -133.30
N ILE A 212 12.62 -3.01 -133.42
CA ILE A 212 13.69 -3.13 -134.43
C ILE A 212 13.11 -3.41 -135.84
N GLU A 213 11.89 -3.96 -135.95
CA GLU A 213 11.30 -4.37 -137.23
C GLU A 213 10.39 -3.30 -137.89
N SER A 214 9.85 -2.33 -137.16
CA SER A 214 8.90 -1.34 -137.73
C SER A 214 9.46 0.08 -137.72
N ARG A 215 10.24 0.43 -138.74
CA ARG A 215 10.89 1.75 -138.85
C ARG A 215 10.01 2.88 -139.42
N GLU A 216 8.70 2.65 -139.61
CA GLU A 216 7.82 3.62 -140.30
C GLU A 216 6.51 4.00 -139.56
N SER A 217 6.11 3.31 -138.46
CA SER A 217 4.93 3.69 -137.65
C SER A 217 5.25 4.61 -136.44
N ILE A 218 6.53 4.90 -136.22
CA ILE A 218 7.09 5.51 -135.00
C ILE A 218 6.46 6.87 -134.65
N LYS A 219 5.96 7.63 -135.63
CA LYS A 219 5.45 8.99 -135.37
C LYS A 219 4.06 9.03 -134.74
N ASN A 220 3.15 8.14 -135.13
CA ASN A 220 1.78 8.13 -134.58
C ASN A 220 1.76 7.43 -133.21
N GLU A 221 2.57 6.38 -133.04
CA GLU A 221 2.75 5.71 -131.75
C GLU A 221 3.45 6.60 -130.70
N LEU A 222 4.34 7.52 -131.11
CA LEU A 222 4.97 8.47 -130.18
C LEU A 222 3.98 9.46 -129.56
N GLU A 223 2.94 9.85 -130.30
CA GLU A 223 1.92 10.79 -129.79
C GLU A 223 0.93 10.07 -128.85
N GLU A 224 0.51 8.84 -129.18
CA GLU A 224 -0.27 8.00 -128.25
C GLU A 224 0.53 7.59 -127.00
N LEU A 225 1.84 7.34 -127.15
CA LEU A 225 2.73 7.07 -126.02
C LEU A 225 2.88 8.32 -125.13
N ARG A 226 2.95 9.51 -125.72
CA ARG A 226 3.01 10.78 -124.98
C ARG A 226 1.73 11.03 -124.18
N GLU A 227 0.56 10.80 -124.77
CA GLU A 227 -0.72 10.88 -124.04
C GLU A 227 -0.80 9.82 -122.93
N SER A 228 -0.37 8.59 -123.21
CA SER A 228 -0.32 7.51 -122.21
C SER A 228 0.66 7.81 -121.07
N LEU A 229 1.83 8.39 -121.37
CA LEU A 229 2.79 8.85 -120.37
C LEU A 229 2.25 10.02 -119.54
N HIS A 230 1.46 10.90 -120.16
CA HIS A 230 0.81 11.99 -119.44
C HIS A 230 -0.26 11.45 -118.49
N ALA A 231 -1.07 10.48 -118.93
CA ALA A 231 -2.06 9.80 -118.08
C ALA A 231 -1.39 9.04 -116.93
N ILE A 232 -0.29 8.33 -117.19
CA ILE A 232 0.51 7.64 -116.16
C ILE A 232 1.12 8.63 -115.16
N SER A 233 1.61 9.78 -115.63
CA SER A 233 2.11 10.85 -114.75
C SER A 233 1.02 11.38 -113.83
N THR A 234 -0.19 11.61 -114.36
CA THR A 234 -1.35 12.07 -113.57
C THR A 234 -1.83 11.01 -112.58
N ILE A 235 -1.83 9.72 -112.97
CA ILE A 235 -2.15 8.60 -112.07
C ILE A 235 -1.09 8.49 -110.97
N SER A 236 0.20 8.57 -111.31
CA SER A 236 1.30 8.52 -110.35
C SER A 236 1.23 9.67 -109.33
N GLN A 237 0.95 10.90 -109.79
CA GLN A 237 0.74 12.05 -108.90
C GLN A 237 -0.49 11.88 -108.02
N THR A 238 -1.58 11.31 -108.55
CA THR A 238 -2.81 11.04 -107.79
C THR A 238 -2.58 9.95 -106.74
N ILE A 239 -1.90 8.87 -107.09
CA ILE A 239 -1.54 7.78 -106.16
C ILE A 239 -0.59 8.32 -105.10
N ALA A 240 0.45 9.06 -105.47
CA ALA A 240 1.37 9.67 -104.51
C ALA A 240 0.61 10.58 -103.54
N LYS A 241 -0.24 11.50 -104.03
CA LYS A 241 -1.07 12.34 -103.14
C LYS A 241 -1.99 11.52 -102.25
N SER A 242 -2.63 10.48 -102.78
CA SER A 242 -3.55 9.64 -102.01
C SER A 242 -2.82 8.82 -100.94
N VAL A 243 -1.67 8.22 -101.26
CA VAL A 243 -0.85 7.47 -100.31
C VAL A 243 -0.31 8.41 -99.24
N THR A 244 0.25 9.56 -99.61
CA THR A 244 0.77 10.51 -98.61
C THR A 244 -0.34 10.99 -97.67
N LYS A 245 -1.54 11.30 -98.22
CA LYS A 245 -2.69 11.71 -97.42
C LYS A 245 -3.15 10.59 -96.48
N HIS A 246 -3.34 9.38 -97.00
CA HIS A 246 -3.86 8.26 -96.22
C HIS A 246 -2.87 7.78 -95.15
N THR A 247 -1.57 7.71 -95.48
CA THR A 247 -0.52 7.40 -94.51
C THR A 247 -0.46 8.46 -93.42
N ASN A 248 -0.60 9.75 -93.75
CA ASN A 248 -0.58 10.82 -92.75
C ASN A 248 -1.83 10.82 -91.85
N GLU A 249 -3.00 10.52 -92.41
CA GLU A 249 -4.24 10.32 -91.65
C GLU A 249 -4.12 9.13 -90.69
N GLN A 250 -3.63 7.98 -91.16
CA GLN A 250 -3.41 6.79 -90.33
C GLN A 250 -2.34 7.03 -89.25
N LEU A 251 -1.22 7.68 -89.58
CA LEU A 251 -0.21 8.05 -88.59
C LEU A 251 -0.80 8.98 -87.53
N SER A 252 -1.61 9.96 -87.95
CA SER A 252 -2.21 10.91 -87.03
C SER A 252 -3.29 10.27 -86.15
N GLU A 253 -4.00 9.25 -86.64
CA GLU A 253 -4.94 8.43 -85.86
C GLU A 253 -4.23 7.60 -84.79
N VAL A 254 -2.99 7.15 -85.03
CA VAL A 254 -2.21 6.39 -84.06
C VAL A 254 -1.47 7.30 -83.07
N ILE A 255 -0.93 8.42 -83.53
CA ILE A 255 -0.13 9.33 -82.72
C ILE A 255 -0.98 10.04 -81.65
N ARG A 256 -2.20 10.46 -81.96
CA ARG A 256 -3.05 11.20 -81.00
C ARG A 256 -3.45 10.37 -79.77
N PRO A 257 -3.92 9.12 -79.89
CA PRO A 257 -4.16 8.26 -78.73
C PRO A 257 -2.89 8.01 -77.92
N PHE A 258 -1.77 7.76 -78.60
CA PHE A 258 -0.49 7.52 -77.93
C PHE A 258 -0.01 8.74 -77.14
N GLU A 259 -0.12 9.94 -77.70
CA GLU A 259 0.18 11.20 -77.01
C GLU A 259 -0.72 11.40 -75.78
N LYS A 260 -2.02 11.07 -75.90
CA LYS A 260 -2.96 11.13 -74.78
C LYS A 260 -2.61 10.15 -73.66
N GLU A 261 -2.19 8.93 -74.01
CA GLU A 261 -1.73 7.94 -73.03
C GLU A 261 -0.41 8.37 -72.36
N ILE A 262 0.55 8.93 -73.11
CA ILE A 262 1.80 9.48 -72.56
C ILE A 262 1.51 10.60 -71.55
N ILE A 263 0.59 11.52 -71.86
CA ILE A 263 0.19 12.61 -70.95
C ILE A 263 -0.49 12.04 -69.69
N SER A 264 -1.38 11.07 -69.85
CA SER A 264 -2.04 10.39 -68.73
C SER A 264 -1.04 9.66 -67.84
N LEU A 265 -0.08 8.94 -68.44
CA LEU A 265 0.96 8.22 -67.73
C LEU A 265 1.88 9.17 -66.96
N LYS A 266 2.25 10.30 -67.57
CA LYS A 266 3.03 11.34 -66.91
C LYS A 266 2.30 11.90 -65.68
N SER A 267 1.03 12.26 -65.83
CA SER A 267 0.21 12.76 -64.73
C SER A 267 0.07 11.73 -63.60
N HIS A 268 -0.14 10.46 -63.95
CA HIS A 268 -0.22 9.38 -62.97
C HIS A 268 1.11 9.18 -62.23
N THR A 269 2.24 9.24 -62.95
CA THR A 269 3.58 9.12 -62.36
C THR A 269 3.90 10.28 -61.41
N GLU A 270 3.50 11.50 -61.73
CA GLU A 270 3.63 12.66 -60.83
C GLU A 270 2.78 12.49 -59.55
N GLY A 271 1.57 11.92 -59.67
CA GLY A 271 0.73 11.58 -58.53
C GLY A 271 1.35 10.50 -57.64
N VAL A 272 1.92 9.46 -58.24
CA VAL A 272 2.64 8.40 -57.51
C VAL A 272 3.87 8.97 -56.80
N ASN A 273 4.64 9.83 -57.46
CA ASN A 273 5.81 10.46 -56.86
C ASN A 273 5.44 11.33 -55.64
N THR A 274 4.37 12.11 -55.74
CA THR A 274 3.84 12.89 -54.62
C THR A 274 3.41 11.99 -53.46
N SER A 275 2.71 10.90 -53.76
CA SER A 275 2.27 9.92 -52.76
C SER A 275 3.44 9.22 -52.07
N LEU A 276 4.53 8.95 -52.80
CA LEU A 276 5.77 8.40 -52.24
C LEU A 276 6.46 9.39 -51.30
N TYR A 277 6.59 10.66 -51.70
CA TYR A 277 7.12 11.71 -50.83
C TYR A 277 6.31 11.88 -49.53
N GLU A 278 4.97 11.88 -49.63
CA GLU A 278 4.11 11.92 -48.45
C GLU A 278 4.27 10.67 -47.57
N SER A 279 4.42 9.50 -48.18
CA SER A 279 4.64 8.25 -47.46
C SER A 279 5.99 8.23 -46.75
N GLU A 280 7.05 8.72 -47.38
CA GLU A 280 8.38 8.86 -46.80
C GLU A 280 8.36 9.83 -45.61
N SER A 281 7.67 10.97 -45.74
CA SER A 281 7.46 11.91 -44.63
C SER A 281 6.69 11.28 -43.46
N LYS A 282 5.64 10.49 -43.74
CA LYS A 282 4.92 9.74 -42.70
C LYS A 282 5.83 8.71 -42.03
N LEU A 283 6.67 8.02 -42.80
CA LEU A 283 7.57 6.99 -42.29
C LEU A 283 8.67 7.59 -41.40
N HIS A 284 9.20 8.75 -41.77
CA HIS A 284 10.11 9.52 -40.92
C HIS A 284 9.47 9.94 -39.59
N ASN A 285 8.23 10.45 -39.63
CA ASN A 285 7.48 10.78 -38.41
C ASN A 285 7.21 9.55 -37.53
N ILE A 286 6.93 8.39 -38.14
CA ILE A 286 6.75 7.12 -37.42
C ILE A 286 8.05 6.70 -36.74
N GLN A 287 9.20 6.84 -37.44
CA GLN A 287 10.51 6.53 -36.88
C GLN A 287 10.80 7.40 -35.64
N GLU A 288 10.60 8.72 -35.73
CA GLU A 288 10.81 9.63 -34.61
C GLU A 288 9.90 9.32 -33.41
N ARG A 289 8.62 9.03 -33.65
CA ARG A 289 7.69 8.58 -32.60
C ARG A 289 8.09 7.24 -32.00
N SER A 290 8.57 6.30 -32.82
CA SER A 290 9.03 4.99 -32.34
C SER A 290 10.26 5.13 -31.45
N GLU A 291 11.17 6.05 -31.76
CA GLU A 291 12.33 6.37 -30.92
C GLU A 291 11.92 6.95 -29.57
N LEU A 292 10.93 7.86 -29.54
CA LEU A 292 10.34 8.37 -28.31
C LEU A 292 9.71 7.25 -27.46
N ILE A 293 8.94 6.36 -28.08
CA ILE A 293 8.36 5.19 -27.40
C ILE A 293 9.45 4.30 -26.82
N MET A 294 10.52 4.05 -27.56
CA MET A 294 11.64 3.21 -27.09
C MET A 294 12.35 3.83 -25.88
N ASN A 295 12.56 5.14 -25.90
CA ASN A 295 13.10 5.88 -24.76
C ASN A 295 12.18 5.80 -23.54
N GLN A 296 10.87 5.92 -23.75
CA GLN A 296 9.88 5.79 -22.68
C GLN A 296 9.78 4.35 -22.14
N MET A 297 9.93 3.34 -23.00
CA MET A 297 10.03 1.93 -22.60
C MET A 297 11.26 1.67 -21.74
N ASN A 298 12.42 2.23 -22.11
CA ASN A 298 13.63 2.13 -21.30
C ASN A 298 13.46 2.78 -19.91
N LEU A 299 12.81 3.95 -19.85
CA LEU A 299 12.46 4.62 -18.60
C LEU A 299 11.50 3.78 -17.74
N SER A 300 10.46 3.23 -18.36
CA SER A 300 9.49 2.35 -17.70
C SER A 300 10.15 1.08 -17.16
N SER A 301 11.04 0.45 -17.95
CA SER A 301 11.81 -0.73 -17.55
C SER A 301 12.70 -0.45 -16.34
N LYS A 302 13.44 0.68 -16.33
CA LYS A 302 14.23 1.10 -15.16
C LYS A 302 13.35 1.28 -13.93
N LYS A 303 12.18 1.91 -14.07
CA LYS A 303 11.25 2.11 -12.97
C LYS A 303 10.65 0.79 -12.46
N MET A 304 10.41 -0.18 -13.34
CA MET A 304 9.95 -1.51 -12.98
C MET A 304 11.03 -2.29 -12.20
N GLN A 305 12.30 -2.18 -12.60
CA GLN A 305 13.42 -2.77 -11.84
C GLN A 305 13.54 -2.15 -10.43
N GLU A 306 13.34 -0.85 -10.31
CA GLU A 306 13.32 -0.15 -9.01
C GLU A 306 12.14 -0.63 -8.15
N LEU A 307 10.94 -0.77 -8.72
CA LEU A 307 9.78 -1.33 -8.01
C LEU A 307 10.01 -2.79 -7.60
N GLN A 308 10.68 -3.59 -8.43
CA GLN A 308 11.02 -4.97 -8.08
C GLN A 308 11.99 -5.02 -6.90
N SER A 309 12.99 -4.14 -6.86
CA SER A 309 13.93 -4.07 -5.72
C SER A 309 13.24 -3.62 -4.43
N GLN A 310 12.34 -2.63 -4.52
CA GLN A 310 11.52 -2.20 -3.39
C GLN A 310 10.56 -3.30 -2.92
N ASN A 311 10.01 -4.11 -3.83
CA ASN A 311 9.15 -5.22 -3.45
C ASN A 311 9.95 -6.35 -2.78
N SER A 312 11.18 -6.61 -3.22
CA SER A 312 12.07 -7.56 -2.53
C SER A 312 12.44 -7.08 -1.12
N SER A 313 12.73 -5.79 -0.91
CA SER A 313 13.01 -5.29 0.43
C SER A 313 11.79 -5.34 1.35
N LEU A 314 10.58 -5.24 0.79
CA LEU A 314 9.33 -5.46 1.52
C LEU A 314 9.19 -6.90 2.00
N HIS A 315 9.63 -7.88 1.20
CA HIS A 315 9.71 -9.28 1.62
C HIS A 315 10.68 -9.48 2.79
N ASP A 316 11.83 -8.81 2.78
CA ASP A 316 12.81 -8.84 3.88
C ASP A 316 12.22 -8.25 5.16
N ILE A 317 11.45 -7.16 5.06
CA ILE A 317 10.73 -6.57 6.20
C ILE A 317 9.70 -7.55 6.78
N TYR A 318 8.95 -8.27 5.93
CA TYR A 318 8.03 -9.31 6.39
C TYR A 318 8.75 -10.47 7.10
N ALA A 319 9.90 -10.89 6.60
CA ALA A 319 10.72 -11.91 7.24
C ALA A 319 11.20 -11.44 8.62
N MET A 320 11.70 -10.20 8.72
CA MET A 320 12.12 -9.61 9.99
C MET A 320 10.95 -9.48 10.98
N MET A 321 9.76 -9.09 10.51
CA MET A 321 8.57 -8.99 11.36
C MET A 321 8.11 -10.36 11.88
N ARG A 322 8.24 -11.42 11.07
CA ARG A 322 7.95 -12.79 11.47
C ARG A 322 8.92 -13.28 12.55
N ASP A 323 10.22 -13.00 12.39
CA ASP A 323 11.23 -13.36 13.39
C ASP A 323 11.01 -12.60 14.71
N LEU A 324 10.71 -11.30 14.63
CA LEU A 324 10.36 -10.50 15.81
C LEU A 324 9.10 -11.04 16.52
N MET A 325 8.10 -11.50 15.78
CA MET A 325 6.89 -12.09 16.37
C MET A 325 7.19 -13.41 17.08
N ARG A 326 8.12 -14.20 16.54
CA ARG A 326 8.62 -15.42 17.20
C ARG A 326 9.40 -15.10 18.47
N ASP A 327 10.25 -14.07 18.46
CA ASP A 327 10.98 -13.62 19.65
C ASP A 327 10.02 -13.10 20.73
N ILE A 328 8.98 -12.35 20.36
CA ILE A 328 7.92 -11.92 21.29
C ILE A 328 7.20 -13.11 21.91
N GLU A 329 6.93 -14.16 21.13
CA GLU A 329 6.28 -15.38 21.62
C GLU A 329 7.17 -16.12 22.63
N ILE A 330 8.48 -16.20 22.37
CA ILE A 330 9.47 -16.76 23.29
C ILE A 330 9.52 -15.94 24.59
N ILE A 331 9.66 -14.61 24.50
CA ILE A 331 9.70 -13.71 25.66
C ILE A 331 8.42 -13.84 26.49
N LYS A 332 7.25 -13.90 25.84
CA LYS A 332 5.98 -14.11 26.53
C LYS A 332 5.96 -15.45 27.30
N SER A 333 6.42 -16.52 26.67
CA SER A 333 6.53 -17.84 27.31
C SER A 333 7.47 -17.81 28.52
N GLU A 334 8.64 -17.18 28.39
CA GLU A 334 9.60 -17.00 29.48
C GLU A 334 9.05 -16.13 30.61
N TYR A 335 8.30 -15.09 30.29
CA TYR A 335 7.63 -14.24 31.27
C TYR A 335 6.58 -15.02 32.06
N VAL A 336 5.73 -15.82 31.39
CA VAL A 336 4.74 -16.68 32.05
C VAL A 336 5.42 -17.71 32.96
N LYS A 337 6.53 -18.29 32.51
CA LYS A 337 7.34 -19.21 33.33
C LYS A 337 7.94 -18.52 34.55
N SER A 338 8.50 -17.31 34.36
CA SER A 338 9.06 -16.53 35.46
C SER A 338 7.98 -16.12 36.46
N GLN A 339 6.79 -15.77 35.98
CA GLN A 339 5.63 -15.46 36.80
C GLN A 339 5.18 -16.66 37.63
N SER A 340 5.14 -17.87 37.05
CA SER A 340 4.79 -19.07 37.79
C SER A 340 5.85 -19.41 38.85
N GLN A 341 7.14 -19.28 38.51
CA GLN A 341 8.23 -19.46 39.47
C GLN A 341 8.16 -18.45 40.61
N LEU A 342 7.84 -17.19 40.31
CA LEU A 342 7.68 -16.16 41.34
C LEU A 342 6.48 -16.45 42.24
N SER A 343 5.39 -16.99 41.69
CA SER A 343 4.24 -17.45 42.48
C SER A 343 4.62 -18.59 43.42
N ILE A 344 5.39 -19.57 42.94
CA ILE A 344 5.89 -20.68 43.77
C ILE A 344 6.76 -20.13 44.92
N ILE A 345 7.69 -19.22 44.62
CA ILE A 345 8.54 -18.60 45.65
C ILE A 345 7.70 -17.85 46.68
N VAL A 346 6.66 -17.13 46.26
CA VAL A 346 5.76 -16.42 47.18
C VAL A 346 5.00 -17.39 48.08
N ASP A 347 4.54 -18.52 47.55
CA ASP A 347 3.88 -19.57 48.33
C ASP A 347 4.86 -20.23 49.32
N ASP A 348 6.08 -20.55 48.89
CA ASP A 348 7.14 -21.08 49.76
C ASP A 348 7.47 -20.09 50.90
N PHE A 349 7.60 -18.80 50.60
CA PHE A 349 7.82 -17.76 51.62
C PHE A 349 6.67 -17.68 52.63
N LYS A 350 5.44 -17.90 52.17
CA LYS A 350 4.25 -17.90 53.04
C LYS A 350 4.25 -19.12 53.95
N GLU A 351 4.61 -20.29 53.42
CA GLU A 351 4.75 -21.53 54.18
C GLU A 351 5.86 -21.41 55.24
N ILE A 352 7.06 -20.98 54.86
CA ILE A 352 8.18 -20.73 55.78
C ILE A 352 7.78 -19.76 56.90
N LYS A 353 7.03 -18.70 56.57
CA LYS A 353 6.57 -17.73 57.57
C LYS A 353 5.58 -18.33 58.56
N GLU A 354 4.69 -19.21 58.13
CA GLU A 354 3.76 -19.91 59.03
C GLU A 354 4.48 -20.98 59.87
N ASP A 355 5.46 -21.68 59.29
CA ASP A 355 6.31 -22.63 59.99
C ASP A 355 7.17 -21.96 61.07
N ASP A 356 7.83 -20.85 60.73
CA ASP A 356 8.57 -20.03 61.69
C ASP A 356 7.65 -19.56 62.81
N ARG A 357 6.45 -19.09 62.48
CA ARG A 357 5.45 -18.67 63.46
C ARG A 357 5.03 -19.83 64.39
N ALA A 358 4.86 -21.03 63.85
CA ALA A 358 4.55 -22.22 64.62
C ALA A 358 5.73 -22.62 65.52
N ALA A 359 6.96 -22.56 65.02
CA ALA A 359 8.18 -22.83 65.78
C ALA A 359 8.39 -21.82 66.92
N TYR A 360 8.19 -20.52 66.66
CA TYR A 360 8.22 -19.49 67.70
C TYR A 360 7.14 -19.70 68.75
N LYS A 361 5.93 -20.10 68.34
CA LYS A 361 4.86 -20.44 69.28
C LYS A 361 5.25 -21.64 70.16
N ALA A 362 5.77 -22.70 69.57
CA ALA A 362 6.24 -23.88 70.30
C ALA A 362 7.40 -23.55 71.26
N GLN A 363 8.37 -22.71 70.85
CA GLN A 363 9.43 -22.23 71.74
C GLN A 363 8.89 -21.36 72.88
N THR A 364 7.90 -20.52 72.60
CA THR A 364 7.24 -19.70 73.62
C THR A 364 6.47 -20.56 74.61
N ASP A 365 5.80 -21.60 74.14
CA ASP A 365 5.07 -22.56 74.96
C ASP A 365 6.04 -23.43 75.80
N ASP A 366 7.18 -23.87 75.24
CA ASP A 366 8.25 -24.56 75.99
C ASP A 366 8.89 -23.63 77.03
N PHE A 367 9.15 -22.37 76.69
CA PHE A 367 9.65 -21.37 77.61
C PHE A 367 8.66 -21.12 78.76
N LEU A 368 7.36 -20.97 78.46
CA LEU A 368 6.29 -20.86 79.44
C LEU A 368 6.22 -22.09 80.35
N SER A 369 6.36 -23.29 79.78
CA SER A 369 6.39 -24.55 80.53
C SER A 369 7.59 -24.61 81.48
N LYS A 370 8.80 -24.26 80.99
CA LYS A 370 10.02 -24.18 81.81
C LYS A 370 9.89 -23.14 82.91
N LEU A 371 9.40 -21.94 82.58
CA LEU A 371 9.20 -20.87 83.54
C LEU A 371 8.17 -21.25 84.60
N ASN A 372 7.07 -21.92 84.23
CA ASN A 372 6.12 -22.48 85.19
C ASN A 372 6.78 -23.53 86.08
N SER A 373 7.55 -24.46 85.52
CA SER A 373 8.26 -25.48 86.32
C SER A 373 9.29 -24.85 87.28
N GLU A 374 9.94 -23.76 86.87
CA GLU A 374 10.93 -23.04 87.67
C GLU A 374 10.26 -22.22 88.77
N VAL A 375 9.14 -21.56 88.47
CA VAL A 375 8.26 -20.91 89.45
C VAL A 375 7.70 -21.93 90.44
N GLU A 376 7.30 -23.10 89.98
CA GLU A 376 6.80 -24.19 90.83
C GLU A 376 7.92 -24.76 91.71
N THR A 377 9.14 -24.88 91.19
CA THR A 377 10.34 -25.23 91.96
C THR A 377 10.69 -24.15 92.99
N ILE A 378 10.56 -22.87 92.65
CA ILE A 378 10.75 -21.75 93.58
C ILE A 378 9.66 -21.75 94.65
N MET A 379 8.40 -21.97 94.29
CA MET A 379 7.28 -22.14 95.23
C MET A 379 7.50 -23.34 96.14
N GLN A 380 8.03 -24.45 95.63
CA GLN A 380 8.35 -25.62 96.42
C GLN A 380 9.52 -25.36 97.37
N LYS A 381 10.56 -24.64 96.92
CA LYS A 381 11.66 -24.14 97.77
C LYS A 381 11.16 -23.19 98.85
N LEU A 382 10.24 -22.28 98.51
CA LEU A 382 9.59 -21.37 99.45
C LEU A 382 8.75 -22.14 100.49
N ASN A 383 8.03 -23.18 100.05
CA ASN A 383 7.25 -24.06 100.93
C ASN A 383 8.12 -24.98 101.82
N THR A 384 9.28 -25.40 101.34
CA THR A 384 10.28 -26.11 102.18
C THR A 384 11.01 -25.17 103.13
N HIS A 385 11.15 -23.88 102.80
CA HIS A 385 11.68 -22.85 103.72
C HIS A 385 10.62 -22.32 104.70
N SER A 386 9.33 -22.43 104.39
CA SER A 386 8.24 -22.07 105.32
C SER A 386 7.84 -23.20 106.29
N THR A 387 8.46 -24.38 106.16
CA THR A 387 8.34 -25.51 107.10
C THR A 387 9.61 -25.77 107.93
N GLN A 388 10.60 -24.88 107.88
CA GLN A 388 11.71 -24.81 108.84
C GLN A 388 11.55 -23.60 109.77
N THR A 389 10.40 -23.53 110.42
CA THR A 389 10.10 -22.55 111.48
C THR A 389 10.63 -23.05 112.83
N GLU A 390 11.92 -23.35 112.91
CA GLU A 390 12.55 -23.71 114.20
C GLU A 390 14.00 -23.22 114.37
N ASP A 391 14.56 -22.42 113.44
CA ASP A 391 15.95 -21.93 113.57
C ASP A 391 16.12 -20.41 113.34
N VAL A 392 15.07 -19.63 113.59
CA VAL A 392 15.14 -18.15 113.69
C VAL A 392 15.40 -17.69 115.14
N ALA A 393 15.25 -18.58 116.11
CA ALA A 393 15.53 -18.30 117.53
C ALA A 393 17.02 -18.37 117.91
N SER A 394 17.88 -18.97 117.08
CA SER A 394 19.32 -19.11 117.33
C SER A 394 20.13 -17.91 116.82
N ASN A 395 19.76 -17.32 115.67
CA ASN A 395 20.45 -16.17 115.07
C ASN A 395 20.13 -14.81 115.72
N LEU A 396 18.97 -14.66 116.38
CA LEU A 396 18.67 -13.49 117.22
C LEU A 396 19.47 -13.47 118.54
N LYS A 397 19.89 -14.64 119.04
CA LYS A 397 20.75 -14.79 120.23
C LYS A 397 22.24 -14.55 119.93
N PHE A 398 22.67 -14.74 118.68
CA PHE A 398 24.03 -14.46 118.23
C PHE A 398 24.25 -12.96 117.95
N LEU A 399 23.25 -12.27 117.39
CA LEU A 399 23.30 -10.81 117.16
C LEU A 399 23.15 -9.98 118.45
N SER A 400 22.43 -10.46 119.47
CA SER A 400 22.35 -9.76 120.77
C SER A 400 23.64 -9.86 121.60
N LYS A 401 24.45 -10.92 121.39
CA LYS A 401 25.75 -11.11 122.06
C LYS A 401 26.90 -10.32 121.40
N GLN A 402 26.77 -10.00 120.12
CA GLN A 402 27.75 -9.18 119.38
C GLN A 402 27.57 -7.66 119.61
N ALA A 403 26.37 -7.22 120.04
CA ALA A 403 26.10 -5.84 120.43
C ALA A 403 26.54 -5.50 121.88
N GLN A 404 26.61 -6.47 122.79
CA GLN A 404 27.11 -6.26 124.16
C GLN A 404 28.66 -6.24 124.27
N LEU A 405 29.38 -6.75 123.27
CA LEU A 405 30.86 -6.73 123.24
C LEU A 405 31.46 -5.48 122.57
N LYS A 406 30.63 -4.60 122.00
CA LYS A 406 31.08 -3.33 121.37
C LYS A 406 30.94 -2.10 122.29
N ASN A 407 30.44 -2.28 123.51
CA ASN A 407 30.28 -1.23 124.54
C ASN A 407 31.27 -1.39 125.73
N ARG A 408 32.34 -2.19 125.57
CA ARG A 408 33.36 -2.43 126.62
C ARG A 408 34.81 -2.22 126.15
N TYR A 409 35.01 -1.44 125.10
CA TYR A 409 36.32 -0.95 124.64
C TYR A 409 36.26 0.55 124.30
N SER A 410 35.69 1.35 125.22
CA SER A 410 35.78 2.82 125.20
C SER A 410 36.19 3.37 126.56
N ASP A 411 37.01 2.63 127.31
CA ASP A 411 37.70 3.07 128.51
C ASP A 411 39.01 2.29 128.61
N LEU A 412 40.02 2.74 127.84
CA LEU A 412 41.47 2.59 128.07
C LEU A 412 42.19 3.23 126.86
N ASP A 413 42.00 4.54 126.71
CA ASP A 413 43.03 5.45 126.20
C ASP A 413 43.17 6.56 127.25
N SER A 414 44.27 6.44 128.01
CA SER A 414 45.10 7.56 128.46
C SER A 414 46.33 7.55 127.57
#